data_AF-X1V4N9-F1
#
_entry.id   AF-X1V4N9-F1
#
_cell.length_a   1.000
_cell.length_b   1.000
_cell.length_c   1.000
_cell.angle_alpha   90.00
_cell.angle_beta   90.00
_cell.angle_gamma   90.00
#
_symmetry.space_group_name_H-M   'P 1'
#
loop_
_entity.id
_entity.type
_entity.pdbx_description
1 polymer ?
#
loop_
_entity_poly.entity_id
_entity_poly.type
_entity_poly.pdbx_seq_one_letter_code
_entity_poly.pdbx_strand_id
1 'polypeptide(L)'
;MNFPGVLSANESILSKIDLARGKVVDGHAPGVTGKNLSAYIAAGICSDHESISLDEARDKLRQGMYVMIREGSSEKNLDALLALVT
;
A
#
# COMPACT_ATOMS: atom_id res chain seq x y z
N MET A 1 5.64 -5.73 4.10
CA MET A 1 6.88 -5.31 3.42
C MET A 1 7.27 -6.16 2.21
N ASN A 2 7.08 -7.49 2.17
CA ASN A 2 7.40 -8.29 0.96
C ASN A 2 6.31 -8.15 -0.14
N PHE A 3 6.09 -6.94 -0.65
CA PHE A 3 5.17 -6.72 -1.77
C PHE A 3 5.60 -7.42 -3.06
N PRO A 4 6.90 -7.59 -3.41
CA PRO A 4 7.27 -8.37 -4.60
C PRO A 4 6.81 -9.82 -4.52
N GLY A 5 6.85 -10.42 -3.32
CA GLY A 5 6.30 -11.74 -3.05
C GLY A 5 4.78 -11.81 -3.29
N VAL A 6 4.05 -10.76 -2.96
CA VAL A 6 2.61 -10.67 -3.29
C VAL A 6 2.39 -10.59 -4.80
N LEU A 7 3.11 -9.69 -5.48
CA LEU A 7 2.96 -9.47 -6.92
C LEU A 7 3.40 -10.67 -7.78
N SER A 8 4.34 -11.47 -7.28
CA SER A 8 4.78 -12.72 -7.91
C SER A 8 3.93 -13.94 -7.51
N ALA A 9 2.85 -13.74 -6.76
CA ALA A 9 1.98 -14.80 -6.26
C ALA A 9 2.73 -15.89 -5.45
N ASN A 10 3.71 -15.48 -4.64
CA ASN A 10 4.45 -16.40 -3.79
C ASN A 10 3.50 -17.08 -2.78
N GLU A 11 3.39 -18.40 -2.87
CA GLU A 11 2.44 -19.20 -2.09
C GLU A 11 2.57 -19.00 -0.58
N SER A 12 3.79 -18.92 -0.06
CA SER A 12 4.03 -18.73 1.37
C SER A 12 3.61 -17.34 1.87
N ILE A 13 3.63 -16.33 1.00
CA ILE A 13 3.19 -14.97 1.31
C ILE A 13 1.67 -14.88 1.22
N LEU A 14 1.07 -15.42 0.15
CA LEU A 14 -0.38 -15.42 -0.01
C LEU A 14 -1.08 -16.21 1.09
N SER A 15 -0.50 -17.35 1.50
CA SER A 15 -1.01 -18.15 2.63
C SER A 15 -1.07 -17.34 3.93
N LYS A 16 -0.08 -16.47 4.20
CA LYS A 16 -0.10 -15.60 5.39
C LYS A 16 -1.21 -14.55 5.34
N ILE A 17 -1.48 -14.00 4.16
CA ILE A 17 -2.55 -13.03 3.98
C ILE A 17 -3.92 -13.72 4.14
N ASP A 18 -4.08 -14.93 3.60
CA ASP A 18 -5.31 -15.70 3.73
C ASP A 18 -5.62 -16.08 5.20
N LEU A 19 -4.60 -16.39 6.01
CA LEU A 19 -4.76 -16.60 7.45
C LEU A 19 -5.32 -15.37 8.20
N ALA A 20 -5.17 -14.17 7.63
CA ALA A 20 -5.70 -12.93 8.18
C ALA A 20 -7.07 -12.55 7.60
N ARG A 21 -7.72 -13.44 6.84
CA ARG A 21 -9.04 -13.19 6.24
C ARG A 21 -10.06 -12.71 7.27
N GLY A 22 -10.78 -11.64 6.93
CA GLY A 22 -11.73 -10.98 7.82
C GLY A 22 -11.11 -10.04 8.84
N LYS A 23 -9.78 -9.87 8.84
CA LYS A 23 -9.06 -8.85 9.62
C LYS A 23 -8.47 -7.80 8.69
N VAL A 24 -8.04 -6.68 9.29
CA VAL A 24 -7.27 -5.65 8.58
C VAL A 24 -5.88 -6.19 8.27
N VAL A 25 -5.44 -6.00 7.02
CA VAL A 25 -4.09 -6.35 6.56
C VAL A 25 -3.40 -5.07 6.10
N ASP A 26 -2.48 -4.59 6.93
CA ASP A 26 -1.70 -3.40 6.61
C ASP A 26 -0.63 -3.66 5.55
N GLY A 27 -0.46 -2.71 4.65
CA GLY A 27 0.48 -2.79 3.55
C GLY A 27 1.71 -1.92 3.73
N HIS A 28 2.70 -2.23 2.89
CA HIS A 28 3.96 -1.52 2.78
C HIS A 28 4.47 -1.80 1.37
N ALA A 29 4.18 -0.88 0.46
CA ALA A 29 4.31 -1.03 -0.98
C ALA A 29 4.79 0.29 -1.64
N PRO A 30 6.04 0.72 -1.35
CA PRO A 30 6.62 1.91 -1.96
C PRO A 30 6.77 1.73 -3.48
N GLY A 31 6.35 2.74 -4.24
CA GLY A 31 6.47 2.80 -5.70
C GLY A 31 5.52 1.87 -6.46
N VAL A 32 4.57 1.22 -5.78
CA VAL A 32 3.61 0.31 -6.41
C VAL A 32 2.40 1.09 -6.93
N THR A 33 2.17 1.05 -8.24
CA THR A 33 1.11 1.80 -8.94
C THR A 33 0.42 0.93 -10.01
N GLY A 34 -0.67 1.43 -10.59
CA GLY A 34 -1.37 0.85 -11.73
C GLY A 34 -1.81 -0.59 -11.48
N LYS A 35 -1.54 -1.48 -12.45
CA LYS A 35 -1.95 -2.90 -12.39
C LYS A 35 -1.30 -3.66 -11.24
N ASN A 36 -0.06 -3.32 -10.88
CA ASN A 36 0.61 -3.95 -9.75
C ASN A 36 -0.06 -3.57 -8.43
N LEU A 37 -0.47 -2.32 -8.28
CA LEU A 37 -1.26 -1.88 -7.14
C LEU A 37 -2.61 -2.60 -7.09
N SER A 38 -3.29 -2.76 -8.24
CA SER A 38 -4.53 -3.53 -8.30
C SER A 38 -4.34 -4.97 -7.85
N ALA A 39 -3.26 -5.64 -8.28
CA ALA A 39 -2.93 -6.99 -7.85
C ALA A 39 -2.63 -7.07 -6.34
N TYR A 40 -1.93 -6.07 -5.81
CA TYR A 40 -1.62 -5.97 -4.38
C TYR A 40 -2.88 -5.81 -3.52
N ILE A 41 -3.81 -4.95 -3.94
CA ILE A 41 -5.10 -4.75 -3.28
C ILE A 41 -5.96 -6.01 -3.40
N ALA A 42 -6.01 -6.64 -4.59
CA ALA A 42 -6.77 -7.86 -4.82
C ALA A 42 -6.30 -9.05 -3.95
N ALA A 43 -5.03 -9.05 -3.53
CA ALA A 43 -4.52 -10.03 -2.58
C ALA A 43 -5.06 -9.84 -1.14
N GLY A 44 -5.74 -8.71 -0.85
CA GLY A 44 -6.40 -8.44 0.42
C GLY A 44 -5.73 -7.37 1.29
N ILE A 45 -4.67 -6.72 0.80
CA ILE A 45 -4.03 -5.62 1.52
C ILE A 45 -4.79 -4.32 1.28
N CYS A 46 -5.15 -3.59 2.34
CA CYS A 46 -6.08 -2.46 2.26
C CYS A 46 -5.49 -1.10 2.63
N SER A 47 -4.27 -1.03 3.17
CA SER A 47 -3.63 0.22 3.56
C SER A 47 -2.17 0.29 3.15
N ASP A 48 -1.61 1.49 2.99
CA ASP A 48 -0.18 1.69 2.77
C ASP A 48 0.33 2.94 3.50
N HIS A 49 1.55 2.85 4.03
CA HIS A 49 2.24 3.92 4.75
C HIS A 49 3.57 4.35 4.10
N GLU A 50 3.82 3.96 2.85
CA GLU A 50 5.10 4.13 2.16
C GLU A 50 4.98 4.83 0.80
N SER A 51 3.92 5.61 0.61
CA SER A 51 3.79 6.37 -0.64
C SER A 51 4.93 7.38 -0.75
N ILE A 52 5.71 7.30 -1.82
CA ILE A 52 6.91 8.14 -2.01
C ILE A 52 6.61 9.40 -2.83
N SER A 53 5.43 9.47 -3.46
CA SER A 53 4.99 10.62 -4.24
C SER A 53 3.48 10.88 -4.10
N LEU A 54 3.08 12.11 -4.40
CA LEU A 54 1.66 12.50 -4.41
C LEU A 54 0.85 11.72 -5.44
N ASP A 55 1.41 11.43 -6.61
CA ASP A 55 0.69 10.71 -7.67
C ASP A 55 0.47 9.23 -7.32
N GLU A 56 1.46 8.59 -6.70
CA GLU A 56 1.32 7.24 -6.16
C GLU A 56 0.25 7.19 -5.07
N ALA A 57 0.27 8.13 -4.12
CA ALA A 57 -0.72 8.20 -3.06
C ALA A 57 -2.13 8.46 -3.63
N ARG A 58 -2.26 9.30 -4.67
CA ARG A 58 -3.53 9.49 -5.39
C ARG A 58 -4.02 8.21 -6.07
N ASP A 59 -3.12 7.44 -6.68
CA ASP A 59 -3.48 6.17 -7.31
C ASP A 59 -3.99 5.16 -6.25
N LYS A 60 -3.31 5.07 -5.10
CA LYS A 60 -3.74 4.28 -3.93
C LYS A 60 -5.14 4.66 -3.46
N LEU A 61 -5.40 5.95 -3.26
CA LEU A 61 -6.73 6.44 -2.87
C LEU A 61 -7.79 6.14 -3.93
N ARG A 62 -7.49 6.35 -5.22
CA ARG A 62 -8.41 6.07 -6.33
C ARG A 62 -8.77 4.59 -6.45
N GLN A 63 -7.84 3.70 -6.09
CA GLN A 63 -8.08 2.25 -6.08
C GLN A 63 -8.71 1.75 -4.76
N GLY A 64 -9.10 2.66 -3.85
CA GLY A 64 -9.82 2.34 -2.62
C GLY A 64 -8.95 1.92 -1.45
N MET A 65 -7.65 2.18 -1.52
CA MET A 65 -6.69 1.87 -0.44
C MET A 65 -6.63 3.02 0.57
N TYR A 66 -6.48 2.69 1.86
CA TYR A 66 -6.19 3.68 2.89
C TYR A 66 -4.73 4.15 2.77
N VAL A 67 -4.52 5.46 2.61
CA VAL A 67 -3.18 6.05 2.65
C VAL A 67 -2.91 6.59 4.06
N MET A 68 -1.94 6.00 4.74
CA MET A 68 -1.48 6.41 6.06
C MET A 68 -0.29 7.38 5.91
N ILE A 69 -0.58 8.69 5.93
CA ILE A 69 0.46 9.71 5.85
C ILE A 69 1.25 9.76 7.16
N ARG A 70 2.58 9.71 7.09
CA ARG A 70 3.48 9.75 8.25
C ARG A 70 4.67 10.66 8.00
N GLU A 71 5.18 11.27 9.08
CA GLU A 71 6.41 12.06 9.10
C GLU A 71 7.29 11.51 10.22
N GLY A 72 8.56 11.23 9.91
CA GLY A 72 9.47 10.58 10.83
C GLY A 72 10.93 10.91 10.54
N SER A 73 11.85 10.09 11.06
CA SER A 73 13.27 10.22 10.73
C SER A 73 13.55 9.84 9.26
N SER A 74 12.77 8.91 8.71
CA SER A 74 12.97 8.34 7.39
C SER A 74 12.05 8.96 6.33
N GLU A 75 10.84 9.37 6.71
CA GLU A 75 9.82 9.92 5.82
C GLU A 75 9.69 11.41 6.05
N LYS A 76 10.03 12.16 5.00
CA LYS A 76 10.09 13.64 4.96
C LYS A 76 9.15 14.23 3.91
N ASN A 77 8.04 13.55 3.63
CA ASN A 77 7.13 13.86 2.53
C ASN A 77 5.72 14.24 2.98
N LEU A 78 5.52 14.57 4.25
CA LEU A 78 4.22 15.04 4.76
C LEU A 78 3.71 16.23 3.95
N ASP A 79 4.51 17.28 3.78
CA ASP A 79 4.11 18.49 3.04
C ASP A 79 3.67 18.18 1.61
N ALA A 80 4.32 17.21 0.96
CA ALA A 80 3.96 16.78 -0.39
C ALA A 80 2.63 16.02 -0.44
N LEU A 81 2.29 15.27 0.62
CA LEU A 81 1.09 14.44 0.70
C LEU A 81 -0.11 15.16 1.35
N LEU A 82 0.10 16.26 2.08
CA LEU A 82 -0.97 17.04 2.72
C LEU A 82 -2.05 17.52 1.74
N ALA A 83 -1.70 17.74 0.48
CA ALA A 83 -2.65 18.12 -0.58
C ALA A 83 -3.72 17.04 -0.88
N LEU A 84 -3.64 15.85 -0.27
CA LEU A 84 -4.64 14.78 -0.36
C LEU A 84 -5.78 14.93 0.64
N VAL A 85 -5.58 15.71 1.71
CA VAL A 85 -6.59 15.91 2.75
C VAL A 85 -7.47 17.09 2.34
N THR A 86 -8.78 16.84 2.21
CA THR A 86 -9.80 17.81 1.77
C THR A 86 -10.83 18.08 2.83
#